data_AF-A0A6C0I386-F1
#
_entry.id   AF-A0A6C0I386-F1
#
_cell.length_a   1.000
_cell.length_b   1.000
_cell.length_c   1.000
_cell.angle_alpha   90.00
_cell.angle_beta   90.00
_cell.angle_gamma   90.00
#
_symmetry.space_group_name_H-M   'P 1'
#
loop_
_entity.id
_entity.type
_entity.pdbx_description
1 polymer ?
#
loop_
_entity_poly.entity_id
_entity_poly.type
_entity_poly.pdbx_seq_one_letter_code
_entity_poly.pdbx_strand_id
1 'polypeptide(L)'
;MMVKSILVSIFIMLCNALHTKPKLCINCKYFIDNNLAGPEYGKCSYYPLNNTRFLVDGKNDMFGYRYASVTRGSNNLCGHEGKHYKKKYVKKVILPKVDNNNDTSTI
;
A
#
# COMPACT_ATOMS: atom_id res chain seq x y z
N MET A 1 -36.92 -26.03 -5.16
CA MET A 1 -36.16 -24.94 -5.82
C MET A 1 -35.55 -23.92 -4.85
N MET A 2 -35.98 -23.82 -3.58
CA MET A 2 -35.48 -22.81 -2.63
C MET A 2 -34.02 -23.04 -2.15
N VAL A 3 -33.57 -24.28 -1.99
CA VAL A 3 -32.22 -24.58 -1.46
C VAL A 3 -31.10 -24.14 -2.41
N LYS A 4 -31.33 -24.24 -3.73
CA LYS A 4 -30.36 -23.79 -4.75
C LYS A 4 -30.17 -22.27 -4.72
N SER A 5 -31.23 -21.51 -4.43
CA SER A 5 -31.16 -20.04 -4.32
C SER A 5 -30.38 -19.56 -3.09
N ILE A 6 -30.48 -20.30 -1.98
CA ILE A 6 -29.75 -19.99 -0.75
C ILE A 6 -28.25 -20.22 -0.93
N LEU A 7 -27.87 -21.32 -1.58
CA LEU A 7 -26.46 -21.65 -1.88
C LEU A 7 -25.79 -20.59 -2.77
N VAL A 8 -26.50 -20.07 -3.77
CA VAL A 8 -25.99 -19.00 -4.66
C VAL A 8 -25.75 -17.71 -3.88
N SER A 9 -26.65 -17.33 -2.98
CA SER A 9 -26.51 -16.12 -2.16
C SER A 9 -25.29 -16.19 -1.23
N ILE A 10 -25.08 -17.34 -0.58
CA ILE A 10 -23.92 -17.58 0.29
C ILE A 10 -22.62 -17.51 -0.52
N PHE A 11 -22.62 -18.08 -1.73
CA PHE A 11 -21.45 -18.07 -2.61
C PHE A 11 -21.06 -16.66 -3.05
N ILE A 12 -22.04 -15.81 -3.39
CA ILE A 12 -21.80 -14.40 -3.76
C ILE A 12 -21.19 -13.62 -2.58
N MET A 13 -21.67 -13.86 -1.36
CA MET A 13 -21.15 -13.19 -0.16
C MET A 13 -19.67 -13.56 0.12
N LEU A 14 -19.32 -14.85 -0.04
CA LEU A 14 -17.96 -15.35 0.13
C LEU A 14 -16.98 -14.78 -0.91
N CYS A 15 -17.41 -14.60 -2.16
CA CYS A 15 -16.58 -14.01 -3.21
C CYS A 15 -16.18 -12.55 -2.91
N ASN A 16 -17.06 -11.78 -2.26
CA ASN A 16 -16.77 -10.39 -1.91
C ASN A 16 -15.71 -10.27 -0.79
N ALA A 17 -15.66 -11.23 0.14
CA ALA A 17 -14.70 -11.22 1.23
C ALA A 17 -13.26 -11.54 0.77
N LEU A 18 -13.10 -12.24 -0.36
CA LEU A 18 -11.80 -12.76 -0.79
C LEU A 18 -10.90 -11.71 -1.47
N HIS A 19 -11.42 -10.52 -1.79
CA HIS A 19 -10.82 -9.68 -2.84
C HIS A 19 -10.03 -8.44 -2.43
N THR A 20 -9.67 -8.24 -1.16
CA THR A 20 -8.86 -7.05 -0.81
C THR A 20 -7.70 -7.40 0.11
N LYS A 21 -6.51 -7.59 -0.48
CA LYS A 21 -5.26 -7.51 0.30
C LYS A 21 -5.16 -6.09 0.88
N PRO A 22 -4.95 -5.94 2.20
CA PRO A 22 -4.94 -4.62 2.81
C PRO A 22 -3.77 -3.77 2.28
N LYS A 23 -4.08 -2.56 1.81
CA LYS A 23 -3.07 -1.56 1.40
C LYS A 23 -2.44 -0.92 2.65
N LEU A 24 -1.31 -1.46 3.06
CA LEU A 24 -0.57 -0.96 4.23
C LEU A 24 0.27 0.27 3.89
N CYS A 25 0.28 1.27 4.77
CA CYS A 25 1.07 2.48 4.59
C CYS A 25 2.56 2.18 4.43
N ILE A 26 3.13 1.27 5.21
CA ILE A 26 4.55 0.88 5.13
C ILE A 26 4.98 0.39 3.73
N ASN A 27 4.03 -0.15 2.96
CA ASN A 27 4.25 -0.63 1.60
C ASN A 27 4.03 0.45 0.53
N CYS A 28 3.62 1.66 0.93
CA CYS A 28 3.36 2.77 0.03
C CYS A 28 4.65 3.51 -0.33
N LYS A 29 4.78 3.94 -1.58
CA LYS A 29 5.89 4.75 -2.11
C LYS A 29 6.04 6.08 -1.36
N TYR A 30 4.95 6.61 -0.82
CA TYR A 30 4.94 7.89 -0.10
C TYR A 30 5.21 7.75 1.40
N PHE A 31 5.45 6.54 1.90
CA PHE A 31 5.72 6.33 3.32
C PHE A 31 7.16 6.71 3.65
N ILE A 32 7.30 7.61 4.62
CA ILE A 32 8.56 8.01 5.23
C ILE A 32 8.64 7.31 6.58
N ASP A 33 9.66 6.48 6.75
CA ASP A 33 9.90 5.78 8.01
C ASP A 33 10.43 6.74 9.08
N ASN A 34 10.15 6.46 10.34
CA ASN A 34 10.72 7.17 11.47
C ASN A 34 11.73 6.24 12.17
N ASN A 35 13.00 6.34 11.76
CA ASN A 35 14.08 5.49 12.24
C ASN A 35 14.31 5.55 13.77
N LEU A 36 13.83 6.61 14.45
CA LEU A 36 14.03 6.81 15.88
C LEU A 36 12.89 6.25 16.72
N ALA A 37 11.65 6.37 16.23
CA ALA A 37 10.45 6.02 17.00
C ALA A 37 9.76 4.74 16.52
N GLY A 38 10.09 4.24 15.33
CA GLY A 38 9.46 3.08 14.71
C GLY A 38 8.49 3.42 13.56
N PRO A 39 8.15 2.42 12.73
CA PRO A 39 7.33 2.60 11.52
C PRO A 39 5.88 3.02 11.81
N GLU A 40 5.37 2.78 13.02
CA GLU A 40 4.05 3.22 13.47
C GLU A 40 3.93 4.75 13.51
N TYR A 41 5.04 5.46 13.70
CA TYR A 41 5.14 6.93 13.66
C TYR A 41 5.60 7.45 12.30
N GLY A 42 5.54 6.61 11.27
CA GLY A 42 5.87 7.00 9.91
C GLY A 42 4.96 8.10 9.37
N LYS A 43 5.49 8.90 8.45
CA LYS A 43 4.83 10.05 7.84
C LYS A 43 4.49 9.77 6.37
N CYS A 44 3.63 10.59 5.78
CA CYS A 44 3.19 10.47 4.40
C CYS A 44 3.71 11.66 3.58
N SER A 45 4.65 11.43 2.66
CA SER A 45 5.27 12.46 1.83
C SER A 45 4.30 13.14 0.85
N TYR A 46 3.15 12.51 0.58
CA TYR A 46 2.12 13.08 -0.28
C TYR A 46 1.37 14.25 0.37
N TYR A 47 1.37 14.33 1.70
CA TYR A 47 0.63 15.33 2.46
C TYR A 47 1.58 16.15 3.34
N PRO A 48 2.23 17.19 2.78
CA PRO A 48 3.03 18.12 3.56
C PRO A 48 2.13 18.95 4.51
N LEU A 49 2.71 19.35 5.63
CA LEU A 49 2.14 20.34 6.54
C LEU A 49 2.49 21.72 5.99
N ASN A 50 1.50 22.40 5.43
CA ASN A 50 1.61 23.84 5.19
C ASN A 50 1.59 24.50 6.57
N ASN A 51 2.72 25.09 6.98
CA ASN A 51 2.91 25.87 8.21
C ASN A 51 3.39 25.05 9.44
N THR A 52 4.66 24.65 9.43
CA THR A 52 5.39 24.26 10.65
C THR A 52 5.70 25.53 11.45
N ARG A 53 4.72 26.03 12.20
CA ARG A 53 4.98 27.09 13.18
C ARG A 53 5.82 26.52 14.30
N PHE A 54 7.00 27.11 14.46
CA PHE A 54 7.91 27.13 15.60
C PHE A 54 7.22 26.81 16.92
N LEU A 55 7.24 25.54 17.32
CA LEU A 55 7.00 25.20 18.71
C LEU A 55 8.37 25.25 19.39
N VAL A 56 8.62 26.40 20.03
CA VAL A 56 9.54 26.65 21.15
C VAL A 56 11.07 26.63 20.88
N ASP A 57 11.63 25.78 20.02
CA ASP A 57 13.10 25.59 19.94
C ASP A 57 13.81 26.32 18.79
N GLY A 58 13.09 27.10 17.96
CA GLY A 58 13.68 27.91 16.89
C GLY A 58 14.34 27.11 15.75
N LYS A 59 14.25 25.78 15.77
CA LYS A 59 14.76 24.90 14.71
C LYS A 59 13.73 24.80 13.59
N ASN A 60 14.17 25.17 12.38
CA ASN A 60 13.40 24.98 11.15
C ASN A 60 13.45 23.48 10.79
N ASP A 61 12.56 22.69 11.37
CA ASP A 61 12.33 21.34 10.87
C ASP A 61 11.72 21.45 9.47
N MET A 62 12.58 21.23 8.48
CA MET A 62 12.26 21.25 7.05
C MET A 62 11.03 20.39 6.76
N PHE A 63 9.94 21.05 6.36
CA PHE A 63 8.75 20.45 5.75
C PHE A 63 8.19 19.24 6.53
N GLY A 64 7.49 19.50 7.62
CA GLY A 64 6.74 18.47 8.32
C GLY A 64 5.76 17.76 7.38
N TYR A 65 5.69 16.43 7.45
CA TYR A 65 4.69 15.63 6.74
C TYR A 65 3.66 15.10 7.73
N ARG A 66 2.41 14.93 7.30
CA ARG A 66 1.37 14.33 8.15
C ARG A 66 1.71 12.88 8.48
N TYR A 67 1.39 12.45 9.70
CA TYR A 67 1.48 11.04 10.08
C TYR A 67 0.63 10.15 9.16
N ALA A 68 1.18 8.99 8.82
CA ALA A 68 0.51 8.05 7.92
C ALA A 68 -0.84 7.59 8.49
N SER A 69 -0.93 7.38 9.81
CA SER A 69 -2.16 7.08 10.54
C SER A 69 -3.25 8.14 10.32
N VAL A 70 -2.91 9.42 10.46
CA VAL A 70 -3.81 10.55 10.23
C VAL A 70 -4.30 10.59 8.78
N THR A 71 -3.38 10.42 7.82
CA THR A 71 -3.76 10.42 6.40
C THR A 71 -4.64 9.23 6.02
N ARG A 72 -4.50 8.09 6.71
CA ARG A 72 -5.30 6.87 6.52
C ARG A 72 -6.68 7.00 7.15
N GLY A 73 -6.78 7.62 8.32
CA GLY A 73 -8.04 7.80 9.04
C GLY A 73 -8.95 8.88 8.44
N SER A 74 -8.43 9.76 7.59
CA SER A 74 -9.24 10.82 6.95
C SER A 74 -9.60 10.48 5.51
N ASN A 75 -10.90 10.41 5.22
CA ASN A 75 -11.43 10.18 3.87
C ASN A 75 -11.11 11.30 2.88
N ASN A 76 -10.86 12.52 3.36
CA ASN A 76 -10.42 13.65 2.55
C ASN A 76 -8.94 13.54 2.16
N LEU A 77 -8.20 12.60 2.75
CA LEU A 77 -6.79 12.31 2.47
C LEU A 77 -6.67 10.95 1.76
N CYS A 78 -5.88 10.02 2.29
CA CYS A 78 -5.76 8.67 1.71
C CYS A 78 -7.00 7.80 2.02
N GLY A 79 -7.67 8.01 3.16
CA GLY A 79 -8.81 7.22 3.61
C GLY A 79 -8.50 5.73 3.81
N HIS A 80 -9.50 4.95 4.24
CA HIS A 80 -9.39 3.49 4.45
C HIS A 80 -9.23 2.68 3.15
N GLU A 81 -9.49 3.27 1.99
CA GLU A 81 -9.23 2.64 0.68
C GLU A 81 -7.83 2.91 0.13
N GLY A 82 -7.12 3.88 0.70
CA GLY A 82 -5.76 4.21 0.30
C GLY A 82 -5.78 4.78 -1.10
N LYS A 83 -6.57 5.84 -1.31
CA LYS A 83 -6.86 6.48 -2.60
C LYS A 83 -5.60 6.75 -3.42
N HIS A 84 -4.51 7.13 -2.75
CA HIS A 84 -3.21 7.44 -3.38
C HIS A 84 -2.14 6.36 -3.16
N TYR A 85 -2.53 5.14 -2.79
CA TYR A 85 -1.57 4.05 -2.56
C TYR A 85 -0.83 3.69 -3.84
N LYS A 86 0.51 3.72 -3.78
CA LYS A 86 1.40 3.20 -4.82
C LYS A 86 2.39 2.27 -4.16
N LYS A 87 2.55 1.04 -4.64
CA LYS A 87 3.48 0.07 -4.02
C LYS A 87 4.93 0.55 -4.14
N LYS A 88 5.69 0.50 -3.04
CA LYS A 88 7.10 0.91 -2.97
C LYS A 88 8.02 -0.04 -3.76
N TYR A 89 7.75 -1.34 -3.70
CA TYR A 89 8.51 -2.38 -4.39
C TYR A 89 7.63 -3.17 -5.35
N VAL A 90 7.91 -3.06 -6.65
CA VAL A 90 7.40 -4.01 -7.64
C VAL A 90 8.40 -5.15 -7.68
N LYS A 91 8.06 -6.32 -7.13
CA LYS A 91 8.87 -7.51 -7.32
C LYS A 91 8.88 -7.80 -8.82
N LYS A 92 9.97 -7.50 -9.53
CA LYS A 92 10.19 -8.02 -10.88
C LYS A 92 10.25 -9.53 -10.73
N VAL A 93 9.20 -10.23 -11.14
CA VAL A 93 9.30 -11.66 -11.36
C VAL A 93 10.22 -11.81 -12.56
N ILE A 94 11.47 -12.18 -12.33
CA ILE A 94 12.35 -12.65 -13.40
C ILE A 94 11.77 -14.02 -13.76
N LEU A 95 10.98 -14.09 -14.82
CA LEU A 95 10.62 -15.37 -15.42
C LEU A 95 11.93 -15.98 -15.93
N PRO A 96 12.24 -17.26 -15.61
CA PRO A 96 13.36 -17.93 -16.23
C PRO A 96 13.16 -17.89 -17.75
N LYS A 97 14.18 -17.43 -18.49
CA LYS A 97 14.22 -17.63 -19.94
C LYS A 97 14.25 -19.14 -20.17
N VAL A 98 13.23 -19.66 -20.82
CA VAL A 98 13.23 -21.01 -21.37
C VAL A 98 14.06 -20.92 -22.65
N ASP A 99 15.33 -21.28 -22.57
CA ASP A 99 16.19 -21.41 -23.75
C ASP A 99 15.84 -22.74 -24.43
N ASN A 100 15.02 -22.67 -25.49
CA ASN A 100 14.70 -23.82 -26.35
C ASN A 100 15.85 -24.07 -27.33
N ASN A 101 16.97 -24.60 -26.85
CA ASN A 101 18.01 -25.15 -27.73
C ASN A 101 17.77 -26.66 -27.86
N ASN A 102 16.91 -27.02 -28.81
CA ASN A 102 16.79 -28.40 -29.29
C ASN A 102 17.88 -28.62 -30.34
N ASP A 103 19.10 -28.97 -29.89
CA ASP A 103 20.12 -29.53 -30.77
C ASP A 103 19.72 -30.96 -31.14
N THR A 104 18.91 -31.07 -32.19
CA THR A 104 18.74 -32.33 -32.93
C THR A 104 19.82 -32.35 -34.00
N SER A 105 21.00 -32.86 -33.67
CA SER A 105 21.99 -33.25 -34.66
C SER A 105 22.08 -34.77 -34.70
N THR A 106 21.25 -35.32 -35.58
CA THR A 106 21.33 -36.65 -36.14
C THR A 106 22.66 -36.80 -36.89
N ILE A 107 23.47 -37.80 -36.53
CA ILE A 107 24.37 -38.52 -37.45
C ILE A 107 24.24 -40.00 -37.12
#